data_AF-A0A9E0MCY7-F1
#
_entry.id   AF-A0A9E0MCY7-F1
#
_cell.length_a   1.000
_cell.length_b   1.000
_cell.length_c   1.000
_cell.angle_alpha   90.00
_cell.angle_beta   90.00
_cell.angle_gamma   90.00
#
_symmetry.space_group_name_H-M   'P 1'
#
loop_
_entity.id
_entity.type
_entity.pdbx_description
1 polymer ?
#
loop_
_entity_poly.entity_id
_entity_poly.type
_entity_poly.pdbx_seq_one_letter_code
_entity_poly.pdbx_strand_id
1 'polypeptide(L)'
;MIKTALVAMAAVLWLVWVLALRGFGRQPALRVGTPREFVMPIAALLIGLWWWFSRTDWPGSYFLSVYMKAAVVTGTLLTLVWLISLARRDAGIMDVAYSMAAAVPVLVLLFHRGSWSPHEVVTALLVGLWSTRMSLHIGLRNAGHGEDARYAAWRKRFGRHWWWWSYFQVFAMQGVMVWLWSIGLLAAVAVGPQPLGWQHALALVLFAIGFGFQTIGDLQLEQFKRRRTDRGQVLDTGLWAWSRHPNYFGESVVWWSFAALGLVHPWGWLALICPLYVTWFMSAGSAAPMQERYLQKTKPAYADYMRRVPGFFPWARP
;
A
#
# COMPACT_ATOMS: atom_id res chain seq x y z
N MET A 1 9.48 -29.00 -9.16
CA MET A 1 10.73 -28.59 -8.48
C MET A 1 10.83 -27.07 -8.27
N ILE A 2 10.80 -26.23 -9.32
CA ILE A 2 10.92 -24.75 -9.17
C ILE A 2 9.76 -24.13 -8.36
N LYS A 3 8.51 -24.57 -8.58
CA LYS A 3 7.34 -24.12 -7.80
C LYS A 3 7.52 -24.43 -6.30
N THR A 4 7.93 -25.64 -5.96
CA THR A 4 8.15 -26.09 -4.58
C THR A 4 9.27 -25.30 -3.89
N ALA A 5 10.36 -25.01 -4.60
CA ALA A 5 11.48 -24.22 -4.08
C ALA A 5 11.10 -22.74 -3.80
N LEU A 6 10.31 -22.12 -4.67
CA LEU A 6 9.85 -20.73 -4.47
C LEU A 6 8.89 -20.59 -3.28
N VAL A 7 7.96 -21.54 -3.10
CA VAL A 7 7.08 -21.54 -1.93
C VAL A 7 7.89 -21.80 -0.65
N ALA A 8 8.87 -22.72 -0.69
CA ALA A 8 9.76 -22.96 0.46
C ALA A 8 10.53 -21.70 0.84
N MET A 9 11.07 -20.98 -0.15
CA MET A 9 11.81 -19.74 0.07
C MET A 9 10.92 -18.64 0.66
N ALA A 10 9.71 -18.46 0.14
CA ALA A 10 8.74 -17.52 0.70
C ALA A 10 8.39 -17.86 2.15
N ALA A 11 8.13 -19.14 2.45
CA ALA A 11 7.83 -19.61 3.81
C ALA A 11 9.00 -19.38 4.77
N VAL A 12 10.24 -19.63 4.35
CA VAL A 12 11.45 -19.39 5.16
C VAL A 12 11.62 -17.89 5.45
N LEU A 13 11.55 -17.03 4.43
CA LEU A 13 11.64 -15.58 4.61
C LEU A 13 10.59 -15.06 5.60
N TRP A 14 9.38 -15.62 5.52
CA TRP A 14 8.26 -15.26 6.37
C TRP A 14 8.43 -15.75 7.82
N LEU A 15 8.95 -16.97 8.01
CA LEU A 15 9.22 -17.55 9.32
C LEU A 15 10.36 -16.81 10.03
N VAL A 16 11.40 -16.42 9.28
CA VAL A 16 12.48 -15.54 9.76
C VAL A 16 11.92 -14.19 10.23
N TRP A 17 10.98 -13.61 9.47
CA TRP A 17 10.33 -12.36 9.85
C TRP A 17 9.53 -12.47 11.16
N VAL A 18 8.73 -13.53 11.35
CA VAL A 18 7.99 -13.75 12.61
C VAL A 18 8.90 -14.03 13.79
N LEU A 19 9.97 -14.82 13.61
CA LEU A 19 10.94 -15.08 14.67
C LEU A 19 11.65 -13.79 15.11
N ALA A 20 12.00 -12.91 14.15
CA ALA A 20 12.55 -11.61 14.45
C ALA A 20 11.56 -10.74 15.25
N LEU A 21 10.29 -10.71 14.86
CA LEU A 21 9.24 -9.99 15.58
C LEU A 21 9.01 -10.50 17.01
N ARG A 22 9.02 -11.83 17.22
CA ARG A 22 8.99 -12.42 18.57
C ARG A 22 10.21 -12.04 19.39
N GLY A 23 11.38 -11.97 18.76
CA GLY A 23 12.61 -11.45 19.37
C GLY A 23 12.46 -10.02 19.86
N PHE A 24 11.88 -9.12 19.04
CA PHE A 24 11.57 -7.75 19.44
C PHE A 24 10.54 -7.67 20.56
N GLY A 25 9.53 -8.56 20.55
CA GLY A 25 8.49 -8.63 21.59
C GLY A 25 9.04 -8.87 23.00
N ARG A 26 10.22 -9.51 23.12
CA ARG A 26 10.94 -9.77 24.38
C ARG A 26 11.84 -8.62 24.83
N GLN A 27 12.06 -7.61 23.99
CA GLN A 27 12.87 -6.43 24.31
C GLN A 27 11.98 -5.18 24.34
N PRO A 28 11.52 -4.73 25.52
CA PRO A 28 10.63 -3.56 25.63
C PRO A 28 11.18 -2.30 24.94
N ALA A 29 12.50 -2.14 24.95
CA ALA A 29 13.20 -1.04 24.27
C ALA A 29 13.01 -1.03 22.74
N LEU A 30 12.75 -2.19 22.13
CA LEU A 30 12.59 -2.35 20.69
C LEU A 30 11.13 -2.36 20.19
N ARG A 31 10.15 -2.26 21.10
CA ARG A 31 8.73 -2.25 20.73
C ARG A 31 8.34 -0.93 20.04
N VAL A 32 7.76 -1.08 18.86
CA VAL A 32 6.98 -0.06 18.15
C VAL A 32 5.73 -0.77 17.63
N GLY A 33 4.54 -0.28 17.97
CA GLY A 33 3.26 -0.89 17.59
C GLY A 33 2.60 -1.74 18.69
N THR A 34 1.32 -2.05 18.50
CA THR A 34 0.51 -2.90 19.40
C THR A 34 0.49 -4.36 18.92
N PRO A 35 0.33 -5.37 19.81
CA PRO A 35 0.19 -6.78 19.40
C PRO A 35 -0.90 -7.04 18.35
N ARG A 36 -1.91 -6.16 18.30
CA ARG A 36 -3.01 -6.18 17.32
C ARG A 36 -2.53 -5.97 15.88
N GLU A 37 -1.46 -5.20 15.68
CA GLU A 37 -0.86 -4.97 14.36
C GLU A 37 -0.19 -6.24 13.80
N PHE A 38 0.10 -7.23 14.65
CA PHE A 38 0.72 -8.49 14.27
C PHE A 38 -0.27 -9.65 14.07
N VAL A 39 -1.56 -9.45 14.42
CA VAL A 39 -2.60 -10.48 14.26
C VAL A 39 -2.83 -10.82 12.78
N MET A 40 -2.90 -9.81 11.92
CA MET A 40 -3.15 -10.00 10.48
C MET A 40 -2.00 -10.72 9.76
N PRO A 41 -0.71 -10.37 10.02
CA PRO A 41 0.39 -11.19 9.55
C PRO A 41 0.33 -12.63 10.08
N ILE A 42 0.06 -12.86 11.37
CA ILE A 42 -0.06 -14.22 11.92
C ILE A 42 -1.23 -15.00 11.28
N ALA A 43 -2.37 -14.37 11.00
CA ALA A 43 -3.46 -15.02 10.28
C ALA A 43 -3.05 -15.43 8.86
N ALA A 44 -2.29 -14.57 8.16
CA ALA A 44 -1.72 -14.90 6.87
C ALA A 44 -0.72 -16.08 6.92
N LEU A 45 0.02 -16.23 8.04
CA LEU A 45 0.86 -17.43 8.30
C LEU A 45 0.02 -18.69 8.25
N LEU A 46 -1.06 -18.69 9.02
CA LEU A 46 -1.86 -19.89 9.25
C LEU A 46 -2.54 -20.31 7.95
N ILE A 47 -2.96 -19.34 7.14
CA ILE A 47 -3.48 -19.58 5.78
C ILE A 47 -2.39 -20.12 4.84
N GLY A 48 -1.19 -19.51 4.84
CA GLY A 48 -0.06 -19.97 4.02
C GLY A 48 0.45 -21.37 4.40
N LEU A 49 0.51 -21.68 5.70
CA LEU A 49 0.92 -22.98 6.23
C LEU A 49 -0.14 -24.05 6.01
N TRP A 50 -1.41 -23.76 6.29
CA TRP A 50 -2.52 -24.69 6.04
C TRP A 50 -2.54 -25.13 4.56
N TRP A 51 -2.18 -24.22 3.67
CA TRP A 51 -2.12 -24.51 2.24
C TRP A 51 -0.89 -25.30 1.78
N TRP A 52 0.26 -25.22 2.48
CA TRP A 52 1.43 -26.09 2.18
C TRP A 52 1.04 -27.58 2.17
N PHE A 53 -0.03 -27.93 2.88
CA PHE A 53 -0.60 -29.27 2.97
C PHE A 53 -1.81 -29.52 2.04
N SER A 54 -2.20 -28.56 1.21
CA SER A 54 -3.34 -28.69 0.28
C SER A 54 -2.94 -29.29 -1.09
N ARG A 55 -3.90 -29.90 -1.79
CA ARG A 55 -3.64 -30.60 -3.06
C ARG A 55 -3.50 -29.62 -4.25
N THR A 56 -2.60 -29.95 -5.17
CA THR A 56 -2.19 -29.10 -6.31
C THR A 56 -3.24 -28.91 -7.41
N ASP A 57 -4.29 -29.72 -7.44
CA ASP A 57 -5.34 -29.79 -8.46
C ASP A 57 -6.53 -28.84 -8.21
N TRP A 58 -6.55 -28.11 -7.09
CA TRP A 58 -7.62 -27.18 -6.75
C TRP A 58 -7.49 -25.82 -7.49
N PRO A 59 -8.56 -25.17 -7.98
CA PRO A 59 -8.48 -23.83 -8.60
C PRO A 59 -7.78 -22.76 -7.74
N GLY A 60 -7.88 -22.89 -6.41
CA GLY A 60 -7.16 -22.04 -5.46
C GLY A 60 -5.64 -22.20 -5.47
N SER A 61 -5.14 -23.35 -5.94
CA SER A 61 -3.70 -23.64 -6.01
C SER A 61 -2.98 -22.74 -6.99
N TYR A 62 -3.61 -22.45 -8.14
CA TYR A 62 -3.03 -21.57 -9.14
C TYR A 62 -3.02 -20.12 -8.65
N PHE A 63 -4.15 -19.61 -8.17
CA PHE A 63 -4.26 -18.28 -7.57
C PHE A 63 -3.21 -18.09 -6.47
N LEU A 64 -3.10 -19.04 -5.54
CA LEU A 64 -2.11 -18.93 -4.48
C LEU A 64 -0.67 -19.00 -5.01
N SER A 65 -0.40 -19.80 -6.04
CA SER A 65 0.94 -19.81 -6.65
C SER A 65 1.32 -18.44 -7.23
N VAL A 66 0.37 -17.75 -7.87
CA VAL A 66 0.55 -16.38 -8.38
C VAL A 66 0.76 -15.42 -7.21
N TYR A 67 -0.05 -15.56 -6.16
CA TYR A 67 0.01 -14.75 -4.96
C TYR A 67 1.34 -14.90 -4.20
N MET A 68 1.88 -16.11 -4.08
CA MET A 68 3.18 -16.36 -3.43
C MET A 68 4.37 -15.94 -4.29
N LYS A 69 4.27 -16.10 -5.62
CA LYS A 69 5.27 -15.50 -6.53
C LYS A 69 5.32 -13.98 -6.36
N ALA A 70 4.16 -13.34 -6.20
CA ALA A 70 4.12 -11.91 -5.91
C ALA A 70 4.81 -11.57 -4.59
N ALA A 71 4.62 -12.39 -3.54
CA ALA A 71 5.34 -12.23 -2.27
C ALA A 71 6.87 -12.27 -2.45
N VAL A 72 7.38 -13.21 -3.26
CA VAL A 72 8.82 -13.32 -3.55
C VAL A 72 9.32 -12.08 -4.31
N VAL A 73 8.57 -11.62 -5.31
CA VAL A 73 8.92 -10.40 -6.07
C VAL A 73 8.91 -9.17 -5.17
N THR A 74 7.88 -8.98 -4.35
CA THR A 74 7.78 -7.89 -3.37
C THR A 74 8.93 -7.96 -2.35
N GLY A 75 9.20 -9.14 -1.79
CA GLY A 75 10.27 -9.33 -0.81
C GLY A 75 11.65 -9.04 -1.41
N THR A 76 11.91 -9.50 -2.64
CA THR A 76 13.15 -9.22 -3.37
C THR A 76 13.31 -7.72 -3.60
N LEU A 77 12.27 -7.06 -4.14
CA LEU A 77 12.27 -5.62 -4.37
C LEU A 77 12.57 -4.86 -3.08
N LEU A 78 11.85 -5.14 -1.99
CA LEU A 78 11.99 -4.40 -0.74
C LEU A 78 13.30 -4.70 -0.01
N THR A 79 13.88 -5.88 -0.23
CA THR A 79 15.25 -6.17 0.22
C THR A 79 16.26 -5.31 -0.51
N LEU A 80 16.13 -5.15 -1.83
CA LEU A 80 17.01 -4.27 -2.62
C LEU A 80 16.83 -2.80 -2.21
N VAL A 81 15.59 -2.34 -2.01
CA VAL A 81 15.30 -0.98 -1.54
C VAL A 81 15.87 -0.76 -0.13
N TRP A 82 15.79 -1.76 0.75
CA TRP A 82 16.42 -1.69 2.07
C TRP A 82 17.94 -1.55 1.99
N LEU A 83 18.62 -2.33 1.15
CA LEU A 83 20.06 -2.19 0.93
C LEU A 83 20.42 -0.79 0.42
N ILE A 84 19.65 -0.24 -0.51
CA ILE A 84 19.79 1.14 -0.99
C ILE A 84 19.57 2.13 0.17
N SER A 85 18.59 1.89 1.03
CA SER A 85 18.30 2.75 2.19
C SER A 85 19.47 2.82 3.18
N LEU A 86 20.19 1.70 3.37
CA LEU A 86 21.38 1.66 4.22
C LEU A 86 22.54 2.43 3.61
N ALA A 87 22.79 2.25 2.30
CA ALA A 87 23.83 2.97 1.56
C ALA A 87 23.58 4.49 1.55
N ARG A 88 22.33 4.91 1.30
CA ARG A 88 21.92 6.32 1.28
C ARG A 88 21.72 6.93 2.67
N ARG A 89 21.71 6.10 3.72
CA ARG A 89 21.25 6.48 5.06
C ARG A 89 19.91 7.22 5.00
N ASP A 90 18.94 6.66 4.30
CA ASP A 90 17.60 7.22 4.17
C ASP A 90 16.56 6.12 4.01
N ALA A 91 15.81 5.82 5.08
CA ALA A 91 14.70 4.86 5.05
C ALA A 91 13.39 5.47 4.53
N GLY A 92 13.36 6.78 4.27
CA GLY A 92 12.24 7.46 3.61
C GLY A 92 12.01 6.97 2.18
N ILE A 93 13.01 6.32 1.56
CA ILE A 93 12.85 5.63 0.27
C ILE A 93 11.76 4.55 0.30
N MET A 94 11.43 4.00 1.48
CA MET A 94 10.34 3.03 1.62
C MET A 94 9.00 3.64 1.22
N ASP A 95 8.74 4.90 1.56
CA ASP A 95 7.46 5.56 1.24
C ASP A 95 7.30 5.73 -0.28
N VAL A 96 8.40 5.89 -1.02
CA VAL A 96 8.41 5.89 -2.50
C VAL A 96 8.18 4.47 -3.03
N ALA A 97 8.91 3.49 -2.49
CA ALA A 97 8.86 2.10 -2.92
C ALA A 97 7.54 1.40 -2.58
N TYR A 98 6.74 1.92 -1.65
CA TYR A 98 5.49 1.29 -1.21
C TYR A 98 4.54 1.00 -2.38
N SER A 99 4.29 2.00 -3.24
CA SER A 99 3.41 1.79 -4.40
C SER A 99 4.04 0.84 -5.43
N MET A 100 5.36 0.87 -5.60
CA MET A 100 6.10 -0.04 -6.46
C MET A 100 5.98 -1.49 -5.98
N ALA A 101 5.94 -1.70 -4.66
CA ALA A 101 5.79 -3.01 -4.05
C ALA A 101 4.42 -3.66 -4.33
N ALA A 102 3.40 -2.89 -4.73
CA ALA A 102 2.16 -3.39 -5.29
C ALA A 102 2.22 -3.61 -6.81
N ALA A 103 2.80 -2.67 -7.56
CA ALA A 103 2.79 -2.69 -9.03
C ALA A 103 3.80 -3.66 -9.64
N VAL A 104 5.05 -3.70 -9.15
CA VAL A 104 6.13 -4.52 -9.71
C VAL A 104 5.78 -6.01 -9.73
N PRO A 105 5.23 -6.62 -8.66
CA PRO A 105 4.79 -8.02 -8.71
C PRO A 105 3.77 -8.28 -9.82
N VAL A 106 2.79 -7.40 -9.98
CA VAL A 106 1.77 -7.50 -11.04
C VAL A 106 2.42 -7.46 -12.41
N LEU A 107 3.25 -6.45 -12.66
CA LEU A 107 3.92 -6.27 -13.95
C LEU A 107 4.85 -7.44 -14.28
N VAL A 108 5.69 -7.88 -13.34
CA VAL A 108 6.60 -9.02 -13.52
C VAL A 108 5.83 -10.30 -13.87
N LEU A 109 4.71 -10.55 -13.18
CA LEU A 109 3.88 -11.73 -13.45
C LEU A 109 3.21 -11.68 -14.83
N LEU A 110 2.75 -10.50 -15.26
CA LEU A 110 2.20 -10.30 -16.61
C LEU A 110 3.27 -10.43 -17.69
N PHE A 111 4.47 -9.85 -17.50
CA PHE A 111 5.58 -10.00 -18.44
C PHE A 111 6.02 -11.45 -18.57
N HIS A 112 6.11 -12.19 -17.47
CA HIS A 112 6.51 -13.61 -17.49
C HIS A 112 5.50 -14.51 -18.25
N ARG A 113 4.24 -14.10 -18.36
CA ARG A 113 3.22 -14.82 -19.13
C ARG A 113 3.45 -14.74 -20.65
N GLY A 114 4.10 -13.68 -21.14
CA GLY A 114 4.51 -13.54 -22.55
C GLY A 114 3.43 -13.10 -23.55
N SER A 115 2.15 -13.36 -23.29
CA SER A 115 1.02 -12.91 -24.13
C SER A 115 0.06 -12.05 -23.32
N TRP A 116 -0.33 -10.88 -23.85
CA TRP A 116 -1.19 -9.92 -23.15
C TRP A 116 -2.54 -9.77 -23.86
N SER A 117 -3.62 -10.11 -23.18
CA SER A 117 -5.00 -9.83 -23.57
C SER A 117 -5.39 -8.38 -23.22
N PRO A 118 -6.53 -7.87 -23.71
CA PRO A 118 -7.04 -6.56 -23.32
C PRO A 118 -7.16 -6.36 -21.80
N HIS A 119 -7.56 -7.41 -21.06
CA HIS A 119 -7.62 -7.36 -19.60
C HIS A 119 -6.25 -7.09 -18.95
N GLU A 120 -5.21 -7.75 -19.44
CA GLU A 120 -3.85 -7.65 -18.90
C GLU A 120 -3.23 -6.29 -19.24
N VAL A 121 -3.48 -5.77 -20.45
CA VAL A 121 -3.09 -4.42 -20.85
C VAL A 121 -3.73 -3.38 -19.94
N VAL A 122 -5.05 -3.44 -19.72
CA VAL A 122 -5.75 -2.49 -18.83
C VAL A 122 -5.19 -2.59 -17.41
N THR A 123 -4.99 -3.80 -16.90
CA THR A 123 -4.45 -4.03 -15.54
C THR A 123 -3.06 -3.42 -15.39
N ALA A 124 -2.16 -3.68 -16.35
CA ALA A 124 -0.80 -3.15 -16.36
C ALA A 124 -0.79 -1.61 -16.46
N LEU A 125 -1.64 -1.02 -17.30
CA LEU A 125 -1.74 0.43 -17.47
C LEU A 125 -2.23 1.12 -16.19
N LEU A 126 -3.31 0.64 -15.58
CA LEU A 126 -3.87 1.28 -14.39
C LEU A 126 -2.92 1.17 -13.19
N VAL A 127 -2.39 -0.02 -12.91
CA VAL A 127 -1.45 -0.20 -11.80
C VAL A 127 -0.14 0.55 -12.03
N GLY A 128 0.36 0.57 -13.27
CA GLY A 128 1.58 1.26 -13.66
C GLY A 128 1.45 2.78 -13.55
N LEU A 129 0.34 3.35 -14.04
CA LEU A 129 0.08 4.78 -13.97
C LEU A 129 -0.07 5.25 -12.51
N TRP A 130 -0.85 4.53 -11.70
CA TRP A 130 -0.99 4.85 -10.27
C TRP A 130 0.35 4.77 -9.53
N SER A 131 1.08 3.67 -9.66
CA SER A 131 2.35 3.49 -8.93
C SER A 131 3.43 4.46 -9.38
N THR A 132 3.55 4.72 -10.69
CA THR A 132 4.50 5.71 -11.22
C THR A 132 4.20 7.08 -10.65
N ARG A 133 2.93 7.50 -10.70
CA ARG A 133 2.51 8.81 -10.20
C ARG A 133 2.71 8.94 -8.69
N MET A 134 2.39 7.91 -7.89
CA MET A 134 2.64 7.93 -6.45
C MET A 134 4.12 7.99 -6.11
N SER A 135 4.93 7.13 -6.74
CA SER A 135 6.37 7.09 -6.53
C SER A 135 7.02 8.42 -6.90
N LEU A 136 6.64 9.01 -8.04
CA LEU A 136 7.15 10.32 -8.48
C LEU A 136 6.70 11.43 -7.53
N HIS A 137 5.43 11.48 -7.15
CA HIS A 137 4.93 12.53 -6.25
C HIS A 137 5.66 12.50 -4.89
N ILE A 138 5.76 11.33 -4.26
CA ILE A 138 6.45 11.19 -2.97
C ILE A 138 7.95 11.42 -3.15
N GLY A 139 8.55 10.89 -4.22
CA GLY A 139 9.97 11.05 -4.52
C GLY A 139 10.36 12.51 -4.74
N LEU A 140 9.60 13.27 -5.54
CA LEU A 140 9.81 14.70 -5.77
C LEU A 140 9.57 15.52 -4.51
N ARG A 141 8.55 15.18 -3.72
CA ARG A 141 8.27 15.83 -2.44
C ARG A 141 9.40 15.66 -1.43
N ASN A 142 9.97 14.46 -1.38
CA ASN A 142 11.06 14.13 -0.46
C ASN A 142 12.44 14.57 -1.01
N ALA A 143 12.56 14.83 -2.32
CA ALA A 143 13.80 15.28 -2.92
C ALA A 143 14.31 16.58 -2.29
N GLY A 144 15.61 16.65 -2.04
CA GLY A 144 16.26 17.80 -1.40
C GLY A 144 16.00 17.94 0.11
N HIS A 145 15.12 17.12 0.67
CA HIS A 145 14.90 17.04 2.10
C HIS A 145 15.73 15.86 2.66
N GLY A 146 16.25 16.00 3.87
CA GLY A 146 16.90 14.87 4.56
C GLY A 146 15.92 13.73 4.84
N GLU A 147 16.40 12.66 5.46
CA GLU A 147 15.54 11.55 5.89
C GLU A 147 14.34 12.07 6.71
N ASP A 148 13.16 11.51 6.44
CA ASP A 148 11.94 11.84 7.18
C ASP A 148 12.17 11.71 8.70
N ALA A 149 11.70 12.70 9.45
CA ALA A 149 11.95 12.83 10.88
C ALA A 149 11.53 11.58 11.68
N ARG A 150 10.50 10.85 11.25
CA ARG A 150 10.07 9.58 11.86
C ARG A 150 11.17 8.53 11.77
N TYR A 151 11.73 8.33 10.58
CA TYR A 151 12.79 7.34 10.35
C TYR A 151 14.10 7.76 11.01
N ALA A 152 14.45 9.06 10.95
CA ALA A 152 15.62 9.59 11.63
C ALA A 152 15.55 9.40 13.16
N ALA A 153 14.38 9.64 13.76
CA ALA A 153 14.14 9.42 15.18
C ALA A 153 14.28 7.93 15.57
N TRP A 154 13.72 7.02 14.75
CA TRP A 154 13.91 5.58 14.98
C TRP A 154 15.37 5.17 14.82
N ARG A 155 16.06 5.62 13.77
CA ARG A 155 17.49 5.33 13.59
C ARG A 155 18.32 5.74 14.79
N LYS A 156 18.09 6.95 15.32
CA LYS A 156 18.76 7.43 16.54
C LYS A 156 18.44 6.54 17.74
N ARG A 157 17.19 6.12 17.93
CA ARG A 157 16.74 5.24 19.01
C ARG A 157 17.36 3.84 18.93
N PHE A 158 17.46 3.27 17.74
CA PHE A 158 17.90 1.89 17.52
C PHE A 158 19.42 1.74 17.33
N GLY A 159 20.12 2.84 17.00
CA GLY A 159 21.59 2.90 16.93
C GLY A 159 22.18 1.77 16.11
N ARG A 160 23.07 0.97 16.72
CA ARG A 160 23.75 -0.16 16.05
C ARG A 160 22.80 -1.27 15.58
N HIS A 161 21.58 -1.36 16.14
CA HIS A 161 20.58 -2.35 15.75
C HIS A 161 19.68 -1.86 14.59
N TRP A 162 19.83 -0.60 14.15
CA TRP A 162 18.99 -0.01 13.11
C TRP A 162 18.95 -0.82 11.82
N TRP A 163 20.09 -1.35 11.36
CA TRP A 163 20.17 -1.99 10.04
C TRP A 163 19.21 -3.18 9.93
N TRP A 164 19.20 -4.10 10.89
CA TRP A 164 18.30 -5.27 10.85
C TRP A 164 16.91 -4.93 11.38
N TRP A 165 16.79 -4.05 12.39
CA TRP A 165 15.48 -3.62 12.88
C TRP A 165 14.67 -2.92 11.78
N SER A 166 15.31 -2.03 11.00
CA SER A 166 14.65 -1.33 9.89
C SER A 166 14.17 -2.31 8.82
N TYR A 167 14.94 -3.36 8.51
CA TYR A 167 14.50 -4.40 7.57
C TYR A 167 13.17 -5.03 7.99
N PHE A 168 13.07 -5.50 9.23
CA PHE A 168 11.87 -6.21 9.69
C PHE A 168 10.68 -5.26 9.92
N GLN A 169 10.92 -4.11 10.56
CA GLN A 169 9.85 -3.22 11.01
C GLN A 169 9.41 -2.20 9.96
N VAL A 170 10.32 -1.72 9.11
CA VAL A 170 9.99 -0.73 8.07
C VAL A 170 9.68 -1.45 6.76
N PHE A 171 10.63 -2.21 6.23
CA PHE A 171 10.53 -2.75 4.87
C PHE A 171 9.64 -3.99 4.80
N ALA A 172 9.96 -5.02 5.58
CA ALA A 172 9.24 -6.29 5.51
C ALA A 172 7.81 -6.18 6.05
N MET A 173 7.57 -5.41 7.12
CA MET A 173 6.21 -5.15 7.61
C MET A 173 5.35 -4.48 6.54
N GLN A 174 5.81 -3.38 5.95
CA GLN A 174 5.06 -2.71 4.89
C GLN A 174 4.93 -3.59 3.64
N GLY A 175 5.95 -4.41 3.33
CA GLY A 175 5.93 -5.41 2.27
C GLY A 175 4.87 -6.49 2.46
N VAL A 176 4.77 -7.04 3.66
CA VAL A 176 3.73 -8.00 4.01
C VAL A 176 2.36 -7.34 3.92
N MET A 177 2.19 -6.12 4.45
CA MET A 177 0.92 -5.41 4.35
C MET A 177 0.52 -5.19 2.90
N VAL A 178 1.37 -4.59 2.05
CA VAL A 178 1.02 -4.32 0.65
C VAL A 178 0.75 -5.60 -0.13
N TRP A 179 1.50 -6.68 0.13
CA TRP A 179 1.24 -7.99 -0.46
C TRP A 179 -0.14 -8.52 -0.05
N LEU A 180 -0.49 -8.45 1.24
CA LEU A 180 -1.78 -8.89 1.76
C LEU A 180 -2.97 -8.18 1.10
N TRP A 181 -2.85 -6.87 0.95
CA TRP A 181 -3.91 -6.07 0.36
C TRP A 181 -3.88 -6.12 -1.17
N SER A 182 -2.79 -6.58 -1.81
CA SER A 182 -2.73 -6.77 -3.27
C SER A 182 -3.55 -7.97 -3.78
N ILE A 183 -4.31 -8.65 -2.93
CA ILE A 183 -5.14 -9.81 -3.28
C ILE A 183 -6.05 -9.56 -4.49
N GLY A 184 -6.66 -8.37 -4.62
CA GLY A 184 -7.53 -8.02 -5.73
C GLY A 184 -6.78 -7.84 -7.05
N LEU A 185 -5.65 -7.13 -7.02
CA LEU A 185 -4.74 -7.00 -8.16
C LEU A 185 -4.23 -8.37 -8.62
N LEU A 186 -3.88 -9.23 -7.67
CA LEU A 186 -3.37 -10.56 -7.97
C LEU A 186 -4.47 -11.51 -8.45
N ALA A 187 -5.73 -11.28 -8.09
CA ALA A 187 -6.88 -12.00 -8.67
C ALA A 187 -7.08 -11.63 -10.14
N ALA A 188 -6.92 -10.35 -10.51
CA ALA A 188 -6.92 -9.92 -11.90
C ALA A 188 -5.78 -10.57 -12.69
N VAL A 189 -4.58 -10.70 -12.12
CA VAL A 189 -3.49 -11.43 -12.80
C VAL A 189 -3.80 -12.93 -12.91
N ALA A 190 -4.34 -13.54 -11.86
CA ALA A 190 -4.54 -14.99 -11.77
C ALA A 190 -5.67 -15.52 -12.66
N VAL A 191 -6.66 -14.71 -13.06
CA VAL A 191 -7.73 -15.19 -13.94
C VAL A 191 -7.24 -15.52 -15.36
N GLY A 192 -6.07 -14.99 -15.74
CA GLY A 192 -5.49 -15.21 -17.07
C GLY A 192 -6.05 -14.27 -18.14
N PRO A 193 -5.78 -14.56 -19.42
CA PRO A 193 -6.31 -13.80 -20.55
C PRO A 193 -7.83 -13.75 -20.55
N GLN A 194 -8.39 -12.54 -20.57
CA GLN A 194 -9.84 -12.30 -20.59
C GLN A 194 -10.19 -11.20 -21.59
N PRO A 195 -11.39 -11.24 -22.21
CA PRO A 195 -11.92 -10.11 -22.98
C PRO A 195 -12.30 -8.95 -22.05
N LEU A 196 -12.59 -7.79 -22.63
CA LEU A 196 -13.14 -6.66 -21.88
C LEU A 196 -14.61 -6.92 -21.56
N GLY A 197 -14.99 -6.60 -20.31
CA GLY A 197 -16.36 -6.69 -19.81
C GLY A 197 -16.74 -5.46 -19.01
N TRP A 198 -17.90 -5.50 -18.36
CA TRP A 198 -18.42 -4.42 -17.53
C TRP A 198 -17.48 -4.10 -16.34
N GLN A 199 -16.73 -5.10 -15.86
CA GLN A 199 -15.72 -4.96 -14.81
C GLN A 199 -14.64 -3.95 -15.19
N HIS A 200 -14.20 -3.97 -16.46
CA HIS A 200 -13.18 -3.06 -16.96
C HIS A 200 -13.73 -1.64 -17.13
N ALA A 201 -14.97 -1.49 -17.59
CA ALA A 201 -15.63 -0.18 -17.64
C ALA A 201 -15.77 0.43 -16.24
N LEU A 202 -16.21 -0.38 -15.26
CA LEU A 202 -16.28 0.04 -13.85
C LEU A 202 -14.88 0.41 -13.31
N ALA A 203 -13.86 -0.42 -13.58
CA ALA A 203 -12.49 -0.14 -13.18
C ALA A 203 -11.97 1.17 -13.77
N LEU A 204 -12.20 1.45 -15.05
CA LEU A 204 -11.77 2.68 -15.70
C LEU A 204 -12.44 3.92 -15.10
N VAL A 205 -13.75 3.87 -14.85
CA VAL A 205 -14.50 4.97 -14.22
C VAL A 205 -13.99 5.24 -12.81
N LEU A 206 -13.89 4.18 -11.99
CA LEU A 206 -13.36 4.30 -10.63
C LEU A 206 -11.93 4.83 -10.63
N PHE A 207 -11.09 4.34 -11.55
CA PHE A 207 -9.70 4.80 -11.67
C PHE A 207 -9.65 6.28 -12.03
N ALA A 208 -10.41 6.73 -13.03
CA ALA A 208 -10.43 8.12 -13.44
C ALA A 208 -10.86 9.05 -12.29
N ILE A 209 -11.89 8.67 -11.55
CA ILE A 209 -12.36 9.43 -10.36
C ILE A 209 -11.27 9.43 -9.29
N GLY A 210 -10.81 8.25 -8.87
CA GLY A 210 -9.86 8.11 -7.77
C GLY A 210 -8.52 8.79 -8.07
N PHE A 211 -7.94 8.50 -9.23
CA PHE A 211 -6.71 9.12 -9.71
C PHE A 211 -6.86 10.63 -9.87
N GLY A 212 -8.01 11.11 -10.35
CA GLY A 212 -8.33 12.54 -10.45
C GLY A 212 -8.34 13.23 -9.08
N PHE A 213 -9.11 12.70 -8.12
CA PHE A 213 -9.18 13.23 -6.75
C PHE A 213 -7.81 13.26 -6.09
N GLN A 214 -7.05 12.18 -6.23
CA GLN A 214 -5.71 12.08 -5.68
C GLN A 214 -4.76 13.09 -6.32
N THR A 215 -4.76 13.21 -7.65
CA THR A 215 -3.81 14.07 -8.37
C THR A 215 -4.11 15.54 -8.14
N ILE A 216 -5.38 15.93 -8.30
CA ILE A 216 -5.81 17.31 -8.12
C ILE A 216 -5.67 17.71 -6.65
N GLY A 217 -6.05 16.82 -5.71
CA GLY A 217 -5.96 17.10 -4.27
C GLY A 217 -4.52 17.36 -3.82
N ASP A 218 -3.58 16.53 -4.26
CA ASP A 218 -2.16 16.72 -3.93
C ASP A 218 -1.58 17.98 -4.60
N LEU A 219 -1.91 18.26 -5.86
CA LEU A 219 -1.47 19.48 -6.56
C LEU A 219 -2.00 20.75 -5.87
N GLN A 220 -3.27 20.77 -5.47
CA GLN A 220 -3.85 21.88 -4.71
C GLN A 220 -3.11 22.09 -3.38
N LEU A 221 -2.80 20.99 -2.67
CA LEU A 221 -2.09 21.05 -1.39
C LEU A 221 -0.65 21.55 -1.56
N GLU A 222 0.06 21.10 -2.59
CA GLU A 222 1.42 21.56 -2.88
C GLU A 222 1.46 23.05 -3.25
N GLN A 223 0.56 23.50 -4.14
CA GLN A 223 0.45 24.90 -4.52
C GLN A 223 0.11 25.78 -3.32
N PHE A 224 -0.82 25.35 -2.47
CA PHE A 224 -1.14 26.02 -1.22
C PHE A 224 0.07 26.12 -0.30
N LYS A 225 0.82 25.02 -0.09
CA LYS A 225 2.02 25.04 0.76
C LYS A 225 3.11 25.98 0.27
N ARG A 226 3.19 26.23 -1.05
CA ARG A 226 4.14 27.18 -1.65
C ARG A 226 3.71 28.64 -1.52
N ARG A 227 2.39 28.90 -1.52
CA ARG A 227 1.83 30.26 -1.48
C ARG A 227 1.44 30.74 -0.08
N ARG A 228 1.23 29.82 0.87
CA ARG A 228 0.83 30.17 2.24
C ARG A 228 1.87 31.10 2.87
N THR A 229 1.39 32.12 3.57
CA THR A 229 2.21 33.11 4.29
C THR A 229 2.37 32.73 5.75
N ASP A 230 1.47 31.91 6.30
CA ASP A 230 1.51 31.43 7.68
C ASP A 230 1.34 29.89 7.74
N ARG A 231 2.10 29.25 8.64
CA ARG A 231 2.01 27.82 8.91
C ARG A 231 0.67 27.41 9.51
N GLY A 232 -0.03 28.33 10.19
CA GLY A 232 -1.37 28.15 10.76
C GLY A 232 -2.50 28.06 9.72
N GLN A 233 -2.29 28.54 8.49
CA GLN A 233 -3.32 28.54 7.44
C GLN A 233 -3.76 27.12 7.06
N VAL A 234 -5.04 26.97 6.74
CA VAL A 234 -5.67 25.73 6.30
C VAL A 234 -6.18 25.89 4.87
N LEU A 235 -6.03 24.86 4.04
CA LEU A 235 -6.57 24.84 2.69
C LEU A 235 -8.02 24.37 2.76
N ASP A 236 -8.96 25.22 2.40
CA ASP A 236 -10.41 24.93 2.44
C ASP A 236 -11.12 25.22 1.11
N THR A 237 -10.38 25.25 0.01
CA THR A 237 -10.89 25.49 -1.36
C THR A 237 -10.64 24.30 -2.29
N GLY A 238 -11.36 24.22 -3.41
CA GLY A 238 -11.18 23.15 -4.39
C GLY A 238 -11.71 21.81 -3.85
N LEU A 239 -10.97 20.71 -4.06
CA LEU A 239 -11.38 19.40 -3.53
C LEU A 239 -11.33 19.38 -1.99
N TRP A 240 -10.49 20.21 -1.39
CA TRP A 240 -10.40 20.38 0.05
C TRP A 240 -11.60 21.11 0.66
N ALA A 241 -12.49 21.71 -0.16
CA ALA A 241 -13.78 22.21 0.34
C ALA A 241 -14.85 21.09 0.43
N TRP A 242 -14.63 19.97 -0.25
CA TRP A 242 -15.59 18.87 -0.36
C TRP A 242 -15.24 17.73 0.62
N SER A 243 -13.95 17.49 0.85
CA SER A 243 -13.45 16.52 1.82
C SER A 243 -12.21 17.07 2.49
N ARG A 244 -11.99 16.76 3.78
CA ARG A 244 -10.75 17.10 4.49
C ARG A 244 -9.56 16.25 4.07
N HIS A 245 -9.80 15.12 3.40
CA HIS A 245 -8.75 14.22 2.88
C HIS A 245 -9.10 13.74 1.46
N PRO A 246 -9.21 14.63 0.48
CA PRO A 246 -9.68 14.27 -0.87
C PRO A 246 -8.70 13.33 -1.58
N ASN A 247 -7.41 13.43 -1.27
CA ASN A 247 -6.39 12.53 -1.80
C ASN A 247 -6.48 11.10 -1.21
N TYR A 248 -6.83 10.96 0.07
CA TYR A 248 -7.06 9.64 0.68
C TYR A 248 -8.36 8.99 0.21
N PHE A 249 -9.38 9.81 -0.06
CA PHE A 249 -10.57 9.37 -0.77
C PHE A 249 -10.21 8.84 -2.16
N GLY A 250 -9.45 9.62 -2.94
CA GLY A 250 -8.98 9.23 -4.27
C GLY A 250 -8.20 7.91 -4.26
N GLU A 251 -7.27 7.75 -3.32
CA GLU A 251 -6.52 6.50 -3.13
C GLU A 251 -7.48 5.32 -2.89
N SER A 252 -8.43 5.44 -1.96
CA SER A 252 -9.41 4.38 -1.71
C SER A 252 -10.21 3.99 -2.96
N VAL A 253 -10.64 4.97 -3.76
CA VAL A 253 -11.38 4.73 -5.01
C VAL A 253 -10.50 4.03 -6.07
N VAL A 254 -9.19 4.31 -6.13
CA VAL A 254 -8.26 3.56 -7.00
C VAL A 254 -8.20 2.09 -6.59
N TRP A 255 -8.18 1.77 -5.29
CA TRP A 255 -8.22 0.38 -4.85
C TRP A 255 -9.56 -0.30 -5.18
N TRP A 256 -10.68 0.43 -5.20
CA TRP A 256 -11.95 -0.09 -5.72
C TRP A 256 -11.87 -0.40 -7.22
N SER A 257 -11.15 0.40 -8.01
CA SER A 257 -10.88 0.10 -9.42
C SER A 257 -10.10 -1.21 -9.59
N PHE A 258 -9.05 -1.43 -8.79
CA PHE A 258 -8.28 -2.67 -8.83
C PHE A 258 -9.12 -3.89 -8.41
N ALA A 259 -10.01 -3.72 -7.43
CA ALA A 259 -10.94 -4.78 -7.05
C ALA A 259 -11.93 -5.09 -8.18
N ALA A 260 -12.41 -4.07 -8.91
CA ALA A 260 -13.28 -4.28 -10.07
C ALA A 260 -12.60 -5.12 -11.15
N LEU A 261 -11.30 -4.89 -11.43
CA LEU A 261 -10.53 -5.78 -12.32
C LEU A 261 -10.47 -7.23 -11.79
N GLY A 262 -10.33 -7.40 -10.47
CA GLY A 262 -10.30 -8.69 -9.81
C GLY A 262 -11.63 -9.45 -9.86
N LEU A 263 -12.78 -8.77 -10.02
CA LEU A 263 -14.11 -9.39 -10.13
C LEU A 263 -14.28 -10.29 -11.37
N VAL A 264 -13.35 -10.22 -12.32
CA VAL A 264 -13.33 -11.15 -13.47
C VAL A 264 -12.98 -12.57 -13.02
N HIS A 265 -12.22 -12.74 -11.94
CA HIS A 265 -11.89 -14.04 -11.38
C HIS A 265 -13.15 -14.70 -10.77
N PRO A 266 -13.33 -16.04 -10.87
CA PRO A 266 -14.48 -16.73 -10.26
C PRO A 266 -14.62 -16.51 -8.75
N TRP A 267 -13.49 -16.28 -8.06
CA TRP A 267 -13.43 -15.90 -6.64
C TRP A 267 -13.14 -14.41 -6.44
N GLY A 268 -13.45 -13.60 -7.46
CA GLY A 268 -13.14 -12.18 -7.52
C GLY A 268 -13.83 -11.36 -6.42
N TRP A 269 -14.88 -11.87 -5.80
CA TRP A 269 -15.50 -11.23 -4.63
C TRP A 269 -14.50 -11.05 -3.45
N LEU A 270 -13.49 -11.93 -3.33
CA LEU A 270 -12.39 -11.75 -2.37
C LEU A 270 -11.56 -10.50 -2.64
N ALA A 271 -11.54 -10.00 -3.89
CA ALA A 271 -10.87 -8.75 -4.24
C ALA A 271 -11.46 -7.54 -3.52
N LEU A 272 -12.73 -7.60 -3.08
CA LEU A 272 -13.41 -6.53 -2.35
C LEU A 272 -12.87 -6.32 -0.92
N ILE A 273 -12.20 -7.32 -0.34
CA ILE A 273 -11.60 -7.22 1.00
C ILE A 273 -10.57 -6.08 1.04
N CYS A 274 -9.79 -5.92 -0.03
CA CYS A 274 -8.77 -4.89 -0.10
C CYS A 274 -9.33 -3.46 -0.08
N PRO A 275 -10.18 -3.03 -1.03
CA PRO A 275 -10.67 -1.65 -1.03
C PRO A 275 -11.51 -1.34 0.20
N LEU A 276 -12.20 -2.32 0.79
CA LEU A 276 -12.87 -2.15 2.09
C LEU A 276 -11.86 -1.81 3.19
N TYR A 277 -10.76 -2.57 3.28
CA TYR A 277 -9.69 -2.29 4.23
C TYR A 277 -9.04 -0.94 3.96
N VAL A 278 -8.66 -0.64 2.71
CA VAL A 278 -8.03 0.65 2.36
C VAL A 278 -8.97 1.80 2.68
N THR A 279 -10.26 1.70 2.34
CA THR A 279 -11.27 2.72 2.67
C THR A 279 -11.36 2.92 4.18
N TRP A 280 -11.42 1.84 4.96
CA TRP A 280 -11.44 1.93 6.42
C TRP A 280 -10.14 2.56 6.96
N PHE A 281 -8.98 2.08 6.53
CA PHE A 281 -7.66 2.54 6.96
C PHE A 281 -7.47 4.04 6.68
N MET A 282 -7.89 4.48 5.50
CA MET A 282 -7.80 5.85 5.03
C MET A 282 -8.77 6.80 5.76
N SER A 283 -10.00 6.35 6.03
CA SER A 283 -11.06 7.17 6.62
C SER A 283 -11.09 7.17 8.14
N ALA A 284 -11.10 5.99 8.77
CA ALA A 284 -11.37 5.81 10.20
C ALA A 284 -10.24 5.08 10.94
N GLY A 285 -9.32 4.47 10.20
CA GLY A 285 -8.14 3.79 10.75
C GLY A 285 -7.07 4.80 11.18
N SER A 286 -5.81 4.52 10.84
CA SER A 286 -4.68 5.34 11.31
C SER A 286 -4.33 6.50 10.38
N ALA A 287 -4.84 6.57 9.14
CA ALA A 287 -4.41 7.62 8.20
C ALA A 287 -5.04 9.00 8.54
N ALA A 288 -6.28 9.27 8.10
CA ALA A 288 -6.94 10.54 8.35
C ALA A 288 -7.01 10.90 9.85
N PRO A 289 -7.43 10.01 10.77
CA PRO A 289 -7.59 10.37 12.18
C PRO A 289 -6.27 10.78 12.87
N MET A 290 -5.14 10.16 12.55
CA MET A 290 -3.85 10.58 13.14
C MET A 290 -3.44 11.96 12.62
N GLN A 291 -3.67 12.22 11.33
CA GLN A 291 -3.37 13.51 10.73
C GLN A 291 -4.28 14.62 11.27
N GLU A 292 -5.58 14.35 11.45
CA GLU A 292 -6.51 15.31 12.04
C GLU A 292 -6.13 15.67 13.48
N ARG A 293 -5.78 14.68 14.32
CA ARG A 293 -5.30 14.92 15.70
C ARG A 293 -4.06 15.81 15.73
N TYR A 294 -3.14 15.62 14.79
CA TYR A 294 -1.95 16.46 14.67
C TYR A 294 -2.31 17.89 14.21
N LEU A 295 -3.18 18.03 13.22
CA LEU A 295 -3.58 19.33 12.68
C LEU A 295 -4.40 20.14 13.68
N GLN A 296 -5.31 19.53 14.43
CA GLN A 296 -6.04 20.20 15.51
C GLN A 296 -5.10 20.80 16.57
N LYS A 297 -3.98 20.12 16.89
CA LYS A 297 -3.00 20.60 17.87
C LYS A 297 -2.09 21.71 17.34
N THR A 298 -1.88 21.75 16.02
CA THR A 298 -0.87 22.62 15.41
C THR A 298 -1.46 23.78 14.62
N LYS A 299 -2.76 23.77 14.34
CA LYS A 299 -3.45 24.78 13.52
C LYS A 299 -4.74 25.25 14.19
N PRO A 300 -4.77 26.47 14.77
CA PRO A 300 -5.95 27.00 15.45
C PRO A 300 -7.21 27.01 14.59
N ALA A 301 -7.09 27.40 13.31
CA ALA A 301 -8.21 27.47 12.36
C ALA A 301 -8.74 26.10 11.88
N TYR A 302 -8.06 24.99 12.23
CA TYR A 302 -8.46 23.67 11.76
C TYR A 302 -9.75 23.17 12.41
N ALA A 303 -10.03 23.59 13.64
CA ALA A 303 -11.28 23.25 14.32
C ALA A 303 -12.51 23.80 13.56
N ASP A 304 -12.43 25.04 13.06
CA ASP A 304 -13.50 25.65 12.28
C ASP A 304 -13.66 25.02 10.89
N TYR A 305 -12.55 24.59 10.28
CA TYR A 305 -12.58 23.81 9.05
C TYR A 305 -13.30 22.47 9.24
N MET A 306 -13.03 21.77 10.35
CA MET A 306 -13.71 20.51 10.67
C MET A 306 -15.23 20.65 10.85
N ARG A 307 -15.71 21.78 11.35
CA ARG A 307 -17.16 22.01 11.51
C ARG A 307 -17.90 22.22 10.18
N ARG A 308 -17.18 22.57 9.11
CA ARG A 308 -17.77 22.97 7.81
C ARG A 308 -17.56 21.93 6.71
N VAL A 309 -16.49 21.14 6.77
CA VAL A 309 -16.08 20.25 5.68
C VAL A 309 -16.09 18.79 6.10
N PRO A 310 -16.72 17.88 5.33
CA PRO A 310 -16.75 16.44 5.61
C PRO A 310 -15.37 15.82 5.78
N GLY A 311 -15.23 14.87 6.71
CA GLY A 311 -13.95 14.22 6.97
C GLY A 311 -13.36 13.49 5.77
N PHE A 312 -14.12 12.53 5.20
CA PHE A 312 -13.59 11.63 4.16
C PHE A 312 -14.44 11.61 2.90
N PHE A 313 -15.71 11.20 3.01
CA PHE A 313 -16.62 11.15 1.87
C PHE A 313 -17.13 12.56 1.53
N PRO A 314 -16.99 13.01 0.27
CA PRO A 314 -17.40 14.36 -0.16
C PRO A 314 -18.87 14.73 0.11
N TRP A 315 -19.74 13.73 0.22
CA TRP A 315 -21.18 13.88 0.42
C TRP A 315 -21.62 13.60 1.87
N ALA A 316 -20.69 13.34 2.78
CA ALA A 316 -21.02 13.12 4.19
C ALA A 316 -21.31 14.44 4.92
N ARG A 317 -21.77 14.34 6.18
CA ARG A 317 -21.85 15.51 7.07
C ARG A 317 -20.46 15.82 7.67
N PRO A 318 -20.17 17.10 7.96
CA PRO A 318 -18.92 17.55 8.59
C PRO A 318 -18.50 16.81 9.87
#